data_AF-A0A7Y3FL18-F1
#
_entry.id   AF-A0A7Y3FL18-F1
#
_cell.length_a   1.000
_cell.length_b   1.000
_cell.length_c   1.000
_cell.angle_alpha   90.00
_cell.angle_beta   90.00
_cell.angle_gamma   90.00
#
_symmetry.space_group_name_H-M   'P 1'
#
loop_
_entity.id
_entity.type
_entity.pdbx_description
1 polymer ?
#
loop_
_entity_poly.entity_id
_entity_poly.type
_entity_poly.pdbx_seq_one_letter_code
_entity_poly.pdbx_strand_id
1 'polypeptide(L)'
;MLLKMHLAIVFLLASCASSHHEPTTGEDRRPLRATTDSTEQLSDGMVRFSTSMTQALNDDAKKPPASNSYSHQRLLGLRKRLGEPQVQLESTDEHSMLASTDCSGWLSFVLNTVSPLHAAVLHSQRRLDEHNRVYSEDFALRESRRPWPRAFVVTQHLRSKHAQETGFDPVTSFEDLQPGDIGAYAMGRYAKPSDPDRPKPRDTGHVFVVVGTPTVVDPMTKGYDGRGTLKEEVTKVIAVPVVDSSATIHFDPDSRKNEEGRYSLPKYRPHARARAGGVGTGTVWFALSKDGHVLQRRLGPHQKYRPVLARAARLRGRIFLDEAVLDDGSALLVRVFDNSPAEFDGASYGDAPIHLTGPGGLRLASGRLVLKGQNDFSGGVVIQSADLIAASPTALGRGDVAVRGGSMTLKKPAIADSATLSVAEGLRDGAIRLDFRGRNVLRALQLGDTMHRCGTWGGPESGAMFVDPVFSGRGVLELRANPLVACSPDSEGFPRRRSKRRMSSKLDPSHR
;
A
#
# COMPACT_ATOMS: atom_id res chain seq x y z
N MET A 1 44.58 55.58 -34.28
CA MET A 1 44.37 56.94 -34.82
C MET A 1 43.10 56.94 -35.66
N LEU A 2 42.15 57.83 -35.31
CA LEU A 2 40.88 58.19 -36.01
C LEU A 2 39.81 57.09 -36.12
N LEU A 3 38.76 57.02 -35.29
CA LEU A 3 37.66 57.97 -34.96
C LEU A 3 36.60 58.09 -36.08
N LYS A 4 35.39 57.54 -35.87
CA LYS A 4 34.14 58.32 -35.74
C LYS A 4 32.89 57.46 -35.44
N MET A 5 31.97 58.16 -34.78
CA MET A 5 30.77 57.76 -34.04
C MET A 5 29.47 57.93 -34.86
N HIS A 6 28.42 57.22 -34.41
CA HIS A 6 26.96 57.51 -34.52
C HIS A 6 26.29 57.24 -35.89
N LEU A 7 25.03 56.80 -36.04
CA LEU A 7 23.83 56.90 -35.20
C LEU A 7 22.81 55.81 -35.61
N ALA A 8 21.91 55.44 -34.69
CA ALA A 8 20.79 54.50 -34.86
C ALA A 8 19.72 54.95 -35.87
N ILE A 9 18.90 54.01 -36.39
CA ILE A 9 17.44 54.12 -36.57
C ILE A 9 16.84 52.72 -36.83
N VAL A 10 15.80 52.43 -36.07
CA VAL A 10 14.93 51.24 -36.11
C VAL A 10 13.83 51.45 -37.17
N PHE A 11 13.56 50.44 -38.01
CA PHE A 11 12.24 50.21 -38.60
C PHE A 11 12.06 48.71 -38.91
N LEU A 12 11.13 48.07 -38.19
CA LEU A 12 10.49 46.82 -38.60
C LEU A 12 9.57 47.12 -39.80
N LEU A 13 9.49 46.19 -40.77
CA LEU A 13 8.23 45.75 -41.37
C LEU A 13 8.41 44.51 -42.26
N ALA A 14 7.64 43.48 -41.90
CA ALA A 14 6.99 42.43 -42.69
C ALA A 14 7.76 41.74 -43.84
N SER A 15 7.92 40.42 -43.71
CA SER A 15 8.25 39.53 -44.83
C SER A 15 7.27 38.35 -44.87
N CYS A 16 6.63 38.16 -46.02
CA CYS A 16 5.91 36.94 -46.39
C CYS A 16 6.47 36.41 -47.73
N ALA A 17 6.46 35.07 -47.83
CA ALA A 17 6.56 34.22 -49.02
C ALA A 17 7.95 33.73 -49.49
N SER A 18 8.26 32.51 -49.01
CA SER A 18 8.51 31.28 -49.80
C SER A 18 9.70 31.18 -50.77
N SER A 19 10.65 30.28 -50.47
CA SER A 19 11.02 29.17 -51.37
C SER A 19 11.95 28.14 -50.67
N HIS A 20 11.76 26.88 -51.05
CA HIS A 20 12.24 25.64 -50.44
C HIS A 20 13.74 25.35 -50.62
N HIS A 21 14.38 24.76 -49.60
CA HIS A 21 15.12 23.48 -49.69
C HIS A 21 15.56 23.00 -48.28
N GLU A 22 15.39 21.71 -47.99
CA GLU A 22 15.73 21.01 -46.74
C GLU A 22 17.23 21.13 -46.37
N PRO A 23 17.60 21.05 -45.07
CA PRO A 23 17.97 19.73 -44.53
C PRO A 23 17.67 19.50 -43.03
N THR A 24 17.40 18.23 -42.69
CA THR A 24 17.71 17.56 -41.42
C THR A 24 17.39 18.30 -40.11
N THR A 25 16.18 18.11 -39.60
CA THR A 25 15.91 18.35 -38.17
C THR A 25 16.41 17.15 -37.36
N GLY A 26 17.53 17.36 -36.67
CA GLY A 26 17.80 16.63 -35.44
C GLY A 26 16.61 16.82 -34.53
N GLU A 27 15.90 15.73 -34.28
CA GLU A 27 14.83 15.68 -33.30
C GLU A 27 15.49 15.89 -31.94
N ASP A 28 15.39 17.12 -31.47
CA ASP A 28 15.72 17.54 -30.12
C ASP A 28 14.85 16.70 -29.18
N ARG A 29 15.40 15.53 -28.78
CA ARG A 29 14.85 14.65 -27.76
C ARG A 29 14.80 15.45 -26.46
N ARG A 30 13.74 16.25 -26.30
CA ARG A 30 13.28 16.66 -24.99
C ARG A 30 13.15 15.38 -24.18
N PRO A 31 13.84 15.25 -23.04
CA PRO A 31 13.67 14.09 -22.20
C PRO A 31 12.19 13.97 -21.87
N LEU A 32 11.66 12.75 -22.05
CA LEU A 32 10.36 12.34 -21.58
C LEU A 32 10.14 12.97 -20.20
N ARG A 33 9.13 13.85 -20.15
CA ARG A 33 8.69 14.59 -18.97
C ARG A 33 8.77 13.65 -17.76
N ALA A 34 9.59 14.03 -16.77
CA ALA A 34 9.83 13.26 -15.56
C ALA A 34 8.53 12.58 -15.10
N THR A 35 8.55 11.25 -15.04
CA THR A 35 7.54 10.47 -14.33
C THR A 35 7.29 11.16 -13.01
N THR A 36 6.05 11.57 -12.73
CA THR A 36 5.66 12.16 -11.45
C THR A 36 6.03 11.17 -10.35
N ASP A 37 7.20 11.36 -9.75
CA ASP A 37 7.66 10.53 -8.64
C ASP A 37 6.79 10.89 -7.44
N SER A 38 5.95 9.96 -7.00
CA SER A 38 5.04 10.19 -5.88
C SER A 38 5.77 10.28 -4.53
N THR A 39 7.10 10.28 -4.51
CA THR A 39 7.93 10.39 -3.30
C THR A 39 7.52 11.56 -2.42
N GLU A 40 7.40 12.76 -2.98
CA GLU A 40 7.03 13.95 -2.21
C GLU A 40 5.61 13.83 -1.62
N GLN A 41 4.65 13.41 -2.45
CA GLN A 41 3.27 13.16 -2.01
C GLN A 41 3.20 12.10 -0.90
N LEU A 42 4.01 11.05 -0.99
CA LEU A 42 4.09 10.00 0.01
C LEU A 42 4.70 10.53 1.31
N SER A 43 5.83 11.25 1.25
CA SER A 43 6.47 11.86 2.42
C SER A 43 5.51 12.83 3.12
N ASP A 44 4.88 13.74 2.37
CA ASP A 44 3.90 14.69 2.91
C ASP A 44 2.70 13.98 3.51
N GLY A 45 2.18 12.94 2.85
CA GLY A 45 1.08 12.13 3.36
C GLY A 45 1.44 11.43 4.66
N MET A 46 2.66 10.86 4.76
CA MET A 46 3.16 10.20 5.97
C MET A 46 3.26 11.17 7.14
N VAL A 47 3.79 12.37 6.92
CA VAL A 47 3.91 13.41 7.95
C VAL A 47 2.54 13.92 8.36
N ARG A 48 1.76 14.44 7.39
CA ARG A 48 0.46 15.06 7.64
C ARG A 48 -0.49 14.12 8.35
N PHE A 49 -0.63 12.88 7.86
CA PHE A 49 -1.51 11.91 8.49
C PHE A 49 -1.08 11.63 9.93
N SER A 50 0.22 11.37 10.15
CA SER A 50 0.75 11.05 11.49
C SER A 50 0.57 12.20 12.48
N THR A 51 0.82 13.45 12.06
CA THR A 51 0.70 14.63 12.92
C THR A 51 -0.76 14.99 13.21
N SER A 52 -1.62 15.05 12.18
CA SER A 52 -3.04 15.38 12.36
C SER A 52 -3.73 14.32 13.22
N MET A 53 -3.43 13.04 12.98
CA MET A 53 -4.00 11.94 13.76
C MET A 53 -3.57 12.03 15.24
N THR A 54 -2.31 12.36 15.51
CA THR A 54 -1.85 12.47 16.91
C THR A 54 -2.41 13.72 17.60
N GLN A 55 -2.59 14.83 16.88
CA GLN A 55 -3.26 16.03 17.40
C GLN A 55 -4.71 15.73 17.77
N ALA A 56 -5.47 15.11 16.86
CA ALA A 56 -6.85 14.71 17.09
C ALA A 56 -7.00 13.83 18.35
N LEU A 57 -6.14 12.82 18.50
CA LEU A 57 -6.15 11.95 19.69
C LEU A 57 -5.73 12.66 20.99
N ASN A 58 -4.94 13.73 20.91
CA ASN A 58 -4.50 14.51 22.07
C ASN A 58 -5.55 15.53 22.53
N ASP A 59 -6.25 16.18 21.61
CA ASP A 59 -7.25 17.21 21.93
C ASP A 59 -8.43 16.62 22.72
N ASP A 60 -8.77 15.35 22.47
CA ASP A 60 -9.75 14.59 23.24
C ASP A 60 -9.23 14.14 24.63
N ALA A 61 -7.90 14.12 24.84
CA ALA A 61 -7.23 13.63 26.03
C ALA A 61 -6.77 14.77 26.96
N LYS A 62 -7.68 15.63 27.43
CA LYS A 62 -7.39 16.85 28.21
C LYS A 62 -6.63 16.72 29.56
N LYS A 63 -5.98 15.60 29.90
CA LYS A 63 -4.87 15.53 30.88
C LYS A 63 -3.90 14.36 30.60
N PRO A 64 -2.62 14.62 30.25
CA PRO A 64 -1.57 13.59 30.21
C PRO A 64 -0.68 13.59 31.47
N PRO A 65 -0.23 12.44 32.02
CA PRO A 65 0.91 12.39 32.91
C PRO A 65 2.20 11.94 32.19
N ALA A 66 3.33 12.29 32.80
CA ALA A 66 4.68 12.23 32.23
C ALA A 66 5.24 10.81 31.97
N SER A 67 5.91 10.72 30.81
CA SER A 67 6.96 9.83 30.29
C SER A 67 7.23 8.43 30.89
N ASN A 68 7.40 7.50 29.93
CA ASN A 68 8.33 6.36 29.88
C ASN A 68 7.96 5.07 30.66
N SER A 69 7.60 4.00 29.92
CA SER A 69 8.40 2.76 29.79
C SER A 69 7.58 1.54 29.34
N TYR A 70 8.14 0.81 28.36
CA TYR A 70 7.73 -0.42 27.66
C TYR A 70 7.51 -1.68 28.54
N SER A 71 6.62 -2.59 28.11
CA SER A 71 6.67 -4.02 28.47
C SER A 71 5.84 -4.90 27.51
N HIS A 72 6.41 -6.01 27.02
CA HIS A 72 5.60 -7.16 26.62
C HIS A 72 6.28 -8.56 26.75
N GLN A 73 5.60 -9.54 27.40
CA GLN A 73 5.37 -10.96 26.98
C GLN A 73 4.71 -11.86 28.07
N ARG A 74 3.67 -12.66 27.73
CA ARG A 74 3.61 -14.13 28.00
C ARG A 74 2.44 -14.88 27.32
N LEU A 75 2.81 -16.04 26.73
CA LEU A 75 2.12 -17.33 26.44
C LEU A 75 1.02 -17.49 25.36
N LEU A 76 0.95 -18.73 24.84
CA LEU A 76 0.50 -19.21 23.51
C LEU A 76 -0.73 -20.15 23.63
N GLY A 77 -1.66 -20.11 22.66
CA GLY A 77 -2.81 -21.04 22.49
C GLY A 77 -3.58 -20.83 21.17
N LEU A 78 -4.45 -21.77 20.73
CA LEU A 78 -4.80 -22.03 19.30
C LEU A 78 -5.84 -21.10 18.61
N ARG A 79 -5.47 -20.67 17.38
CA ARG A 79 -6.25 -20.30 16.16
C ARG A 79 -7.65 -19.65 16.32
N LYS A 80 -7.77 -18.34 16.01
CA LYS A 80 -8.37 -17.76 14.76
C LYS A 80 -8.40 -16.20 14.79
N ARG A 81 -8.13 -15.62 13.60
CA ARG A 81 -8.08 -14.19 13.16
C ARG A 81 -7.02 -13.27 13.80
N LEU A 82 -6.21 -12.67 12.92
CA LEU A 82 -5.24 -11.62 13.17
C LEU A 82 -5.97 -10.28 13.07
N GLY A 83 -6.18 -9.57 14.19
CA GLY A 83 -6.92 -8.30 14.22
C GLY A 83 -6.16 -7.13 13.60
N GLU A 84 -6.88 -6.17 13.03
CA GLU A 84 -6.38 -4.88 12.55
C GLU A 84 -5.97 -3.98 13.72
N PRO A 85 -5.05 -3.01 13.53
CA PRO A 85 -4.76 -2.00 14.55
C PRO A 85 -6.05 -1.30 15.00
N GLN A 86 -6.31 -1.28 16.30
CA GLN A 86 -7.55 -0.72 16.85
C GLN A 86 -7.44 0.80 16.88
N VAL A 87 -7.86 1.44 15.80
CA VAL A 87 -7.94 2.89 15.66
C VAL A 87 -9.38 3.27 15.37
N GLN A 88 -9.97 4.08 16.25
CA GLN A 88 -11.32 4.62 16.13
C GLN A 88 -11.20 6.13 15.88
N LEU A 89 -11.66 6.55 14.70
CA LEU A 89 -11.52 7.91 14.18
C LEU A 89 -12.78 8.76 14.36
N GLU A 90 -13.88 8.16 14.81
CA GLU A 90 -15.15 8.83 15.03
C GLU A 90 -15.46 8.82 16.53
N SER A 91 -15.60 10.01 17.10
CA SER A 91 -16.15 10.16 18.45
C SER A 91 -17.67 9.98 18.38
N THR A 92 -18.20 9.16 19.28
CA THR A 92 -19.65 9.06 19.53
C THR A 92 -19.97 9.76 20.85
N ASP A 93 -21.24 10.05 21.10
CA ASP A 93 -21.71 10.68 22.36
C ASP A 93 -21.24 9.92 23.62
N GLU A 94 -20.86 8.65 23.48
CA GLU A 94 -20.36 7.79 24.56
C GLU A 94 -18.84 7.54 24.53
N HIS A 95 -18.13 7.78 23.42
CA HIS A 95 -16.72 7.38 23.23
C HIS A 95 -15.87 8.45 22.50
N SER A 96 -14.71 8.79 23.06
CA SER A 96 -13.69 9.63 22.43
C SER A 96 -12.90 8.86 21.36
N MET A 97 -12.18 9.57 20.49
CA MET A 97 -11.24 8.92 19.56
C MET A 97 -10.16 8.13 20.34
N LEU A 98 -9.77 6.97 19.80
CA LEU A 98 -8.85 6.05 20.47
C LEU A 98 -7.94 5.35 19.45
N ALA A 99 -6.66 5.17 19.79
CA ALA A 99 -5.75 4.29 19.07
C ALA A 99 -4.98 3.35 20.02
N SER A 100 -5.35 2.07 20.09
CA SER A 100 -4.69 1.09 20.96
C SER A 100 -3.76 0.19 20.16
N THR A 101 -2.52 0.60 19.96
CA THR A 101 -1.57 -0.08 19.06
C THR A 101 -0.11 0.20 19.39
N ASP A 102 0.79 -0.77 19.18
CA ASP A 102 2.25 -0.60 19.36
C ASP A 102 2.88 0.14 18.19
N CYS A 103 4.18 0.42 18.28
CA CYS A 103 4.86 1.17 17.22
C CYS A 103 4.75 0.51 15.84
N SER A 104 4.76 -0.82 15.81
CA SER A 104 4.63 -1.59 14.58
C SER A 104 3.20 -1.54 14.03
N GLY A 105 2.19 -1.62 14.89
CA GLY A 105 0.79 -1.48 14.49
C GLY A 105 0.43 -0.05 14.10
N TRP A 106 1.04 0.97 14.72
CA TRP A 106 0.92 2.37 14.31
C TRP A 106 1.49 2.58 12.91
N LEU A 107 2.74 2.19 12.67
CA LEU A 107 3.33 2.28 11.33
C LEU A 107 2.50 1.52 10.30
N SER A 108 2.01 0.32 10.65
CA SER A 108 1.17 -0.48 9.75
C SER A 108 -0.12 0.24 9.41
N PHE A 109 -0.78 0.89 10.38
CA PHE A 109 -1.99 1.68 10.15
C PHE A 109 -1.71 2.92 9.28
N VAL A 110 -0.69 3.70 9.62
CA VAL A 110 -0.29 4.89 8.85
C VAL A 110 0.03 4.52 7.40
N LEU A 111 0.84 3.49 7.19
CA LEU A 111 1.16 3.01 5.84
C LEU A 111 -0.08 2.45 5.13
N ASN A 112 -0.95 1.72 5.81
CA ASN A 112 -2.15 1.16 5.19
C ASN A 112 -3.09 2.26 4.66
N THR A 113 -3.15 3.38 5.37
CA THR A 113 -3.90 4.56 4.97
C THR A 113 -3.20 5.36 3.86
N VAL A 114 -1.93 5.75 4.07
CA VAL A 114 -1.20 6.62 3.14
C VAL A 114 -0.78 5.90 1.85
N SER A 115 -0.33 4.65 1.97
CA SER A 115 0.14 3.84 0.84
C SER A 115 -0.06 2.32 1.08
N PRO A 116 -1.28 1.80 0.84
CA PRO A 116 -1.60 0.40 1.13
C PRO A 116 -0.70 -0.61 0.40
N LEU A 117 -0.10 -0.25 -0.74
CA LEU A 117 0.86 -1.08 -1.47
C LEU A 117 2.20 -1.24 -0.71
N HIS A 118 2.75 -0.16 -0.16
CA HIS A 118 3.96 -0.24 0.68
C HIS A 118 3.68 -0.97 2.00
N ALA A 119 2.47 -0.81 2.56
CA ALA A 119 2.03 -1.61 3.71
C ALA A 119 2.03 -3.11 3.36
N ALA A 120 1.51 -3.49 2.20
CA ALA A 120 1.50 -4.87 1.72
C ALA A 120 2.92 -5.44 1.55
N VAL A 121 3.87 -4.65 1.05
CA VAL A 121 5.29 -5.04 0.96
C VAL A 121 5.85 -5.37 2.35
N LEU A 122 5.71 -4.50 3.35
CA LEU A 122 6.21 -4.82 4.70
C LEU A 122 5.48 -6.02 5.33
N HIS A 123 4.18 -6.16 5.08
CA HIS A 123 3.41 -7.31 5.55
C HIS A 123 3.86 -8.63 4.91
N SER A 124 4.31 -8.63 3.65
CA SER A 124 4.78 -9.84 2.98
C SER A 124 6.06 -10.40 3.61
N GLN A 125 6.93 -9.53 4.13
CA GLN A 125 8.20 -9.91 4.75
C GLN A 125 8.02 -10.89 5.93
N ARG A 126 6.85 -10.86 6.58
CA ARG A 126 6.51 -11.78 7.67
C ARG A 126 6.46 -13.25 7.26
N ARG A 127 6.32 -13.53 5.97
CA ARG A 127 6.22 -14.89 5.41
C ARG A 127 7.58 -15.50 5.10
N LEU A 128 8.64 -14.71 5.04
CA LEU A 128 9.99 -15.20 4.76
C LEU A 128 10.47 -16.18 5.85
N ASP A 129 11.15 -17.25 5.42
CA ASP A 129 11.63 -18.32 6.31
C ASP A 129 12.55 -17.80 7.41
N GLU A 130 13.40 -16.83 7.08
CA GLU A 130 14.32 -16.19 8.03
C GLU A 130 13.58 -15.52 9.20
N HIS A 131 12.35 -15.04 8.98
CA HIS A 131 11.50 -14.43 10.00
C HIS A 131 10.60 -15.46 10.73
N ASN A 132 10.64 -16.73 10.33
CA ASN A 132 9.86 -17.81 10.92
C ASN A 132 10.70 -18.90 11.59
N ARG A 133 12.03 -18.81 11.49
CA ARG A 133 12.99 -19.75 12.07
C ARG A 133 12.85 -19.90 13.60
N VAL A 134 13.08 -21.14 14.05
CA VAL A 134 13.28 -21.52 15.45
C VAL A 134 14.78 -21.68 15.68
N TYR A 135 15.34 -20.98 16.67
CA TYR A 135 16.77 -20.99 16.97
C TYR A 135 17.08 -21.83 18.22
N SER A 136 16.19 -21.83 19.21
CA SER A 136 16.27 -22.64 20.42
C SER A 136 14.87 -22.84 21.02
N GLU A 137 14.75 -23.65 22.07
CA GLU A 137 13.48 -23.84 22.81
C GLU A 137 12.89 -22.51 23.32
N ASP A 138 13.76 -21.59 23.76
CA ASP A 138 13.37 -20.29 24.32
C ASP A 138 13.35 -19.14 23.29
N PHE A 139 13.77 -19.38 22.04
CA PHE A 139 13.85 -18.34 21.02
C PHE A 139 13.39 -18.80 19.63
N ALA A 140 12.23 -18.29 19.22
CA ALA A 140 11.67 -18.46 17.89
C ALA A 140 11.03 -17.17 17.41
N LEU A 141 11.17 -16.86 16.12
CA LEU A 141 10.65 -15.61 15.55
C LEU A 141 9.15 -15.73 15.24
N ARG A 142 8.74 -16.74 14.46
CA ARG A 142 7.33 -17.06 14.13
C ARG A 142 6.50 -15.85 13.65
N GLU A 143 7.05 -15.06 12.74
CA GLU A 143 6.45 -13.81 12.29
C GLU A 143 5.14 -13.96 11.50
N SER A 144 4.96 -15.09 10.81
CA SER A 144 3.71 -15.45 10.13
C SER A 144 2.50 -15.49 11.08
N ARG A 145 2.73 -15.73 12.38
CA ARG A 145 1.69 -15.77 13.42
C ARG A 145 1.35 -14.40 13.99
N ARG A 146 2.05 -13.33 13.56
CA ARG A 146 1.81 -11.97 14.01
C ARG A 146 0.82 -11.26 13.07
N PRO A 147 0.09 -10.24 13.54
CA PRO A 147 -0.84 -9.52 12.68
C PRO A 147 -0.14 -8.50 11.74
N TRP A 148 0.92 -7.87 12.22
CA TRP A 148 1.73 -6.87 11.52
C TRP A 148 3.23 -7.10 11.74
N PRO A 149 4.12 -6.58 10.86
CA PRO A 149 5.55 -6.81 10.95
C PRO A 149 6.14 -6.12 12.17
N ARG A 150 6.75 -6.89 13.06
CA ARG A 150 7.48 -6.31 14.20
C ARG A 150 8.71 -5.52 13.72
N ALA A 151 9.17 -4.59 14.55
CA ALA A 151 10.23 -3.66 14.19
C ALA A 151 11.51 -4.28 13.60
N PHE A 152 11.93 -5.45 14.08
CA PHE A 152 13.10 -6.10 13.52
C PHE A 152 12.88 -6.54 12.07
N VAL A 153 11.67 -6.97 11.68
CA VAL A 153 11.31 -7.34 10.30
C VAL A 153 11.47 -6.14 9.39
N VAL A 154 10.92 -4.99 9.80
CA VAL A 154 11.07 -3.72 9.07
C VAL A 154 12.55 -3.36 8.96
N THR A 155 13.30 -3.42 10.07
CA THR A 155 14.75 -3.14 10.07
C THR A 155 15.52 -4.05 9.11
N GLN A 156 15.21 -5.35 9.07
CA GLN A 156 15.87 -6.30 8.17
C GLN A 156 15.50 -6.03 6.71
N HIS A 157 14.23 -5.76 6.43
CA HIS A 157 13.78 -5.39 5.09
C HIS A 157 14.48 -4.13 4.59
N LEU A 158 14.51 -3.05 5.39
CA LEU A 158 15.20 -1.80 5.04
C LEU A 158 16.73 -1.96 4.91
N ARG A 159 17.30 -3.03 5.46
CA ARG A 159 18.72 -3.39 5.27
C ARG A 159 18.95 -4.20 3.99
N SER A 160 17.92 -4.87 3.49
CA SER A 160 18.04 -5.81 2.39
C SER A 160 18.32 -5.11 1.07
N LYS A 161 18.91 -5.84 0.11
CA LYS A 161 19.10 -5.36 -1.26
C LYS A 161 17.78 -5.07 -1.99
N HIS A 162 16.69 -5.69 -1.54
CA HIS A 162 15.36 -5.58 -2.17
C HIS A 162 14.58 -4.34 -1.71
N ALA A 163 14.99 -3.67 -0.62
CA ALA A 163 14.29 -2.50 -0.10
C ALA A 163 13.99 -1.48 -1.21
N GLN A 164 15.04 -1.09 -1.94
CA GLN A 164 14.95 -0.08 -2.99
C GLN A 164 14.05 -0.51 -4.15
N GLU A 165 14.15 -1.77 -4.57
CA GLU A 165 13.32 -2.35 -5.66
C GLU A 165 11.84 -2.39 -5.27
N THR A 166 11.56 -2.56 -3.98
CA THR A 166 10.20 -2.68 -3.43
C THR A 166 9.63 -1.37 -2.87
N GLY A 167 10.21 -0.23 -3.26
CA GLY A 167 9.69 1.11 -2.95
C GLY A 167 10.22 1.74 -1.66
N PHE A 168 11.25 1.17 -1.05
CA PHE A 168 11.92 1.71 0.15
C PHE A 168 13.36 2.10 -0.17
N ASP A 169 13.58 3.36 -0.56
CA ASP A 169 14.90 3.89 -0.89
C ASP A 169 15.73 4.09 0.39
N PRO A 170 16.79 3.30 0.65
CA PRO A 170 17.47 3.33 1.94
C PRO A 170 18.19 4.66 2.19
N VAL A 171 18.00 5.20 3.39
CA VAL A 171 18.75 6.35 3.88
C VAL A 171 20.04 5.83 4.54
N THR A 172 21.18 6.11 3.91
CA THR A 172 22.49 5.54 4.28
C THR A 172 23.06 6.16 5.55
N SER A 173 22.94 7.47 5.69
CA SER A 173 23.32 8.25 6.87
C SER A 173 22.07 8.78 7.55
N PHE A 174 21.97 8.61 8.87
CA PHE A 174 20.85 9.17 9.63
C PHE A 174 20.88 10.70 9.73
N GLU A 175 21.95 11.34 9.27
CA GLU A 175 22.00 12.80 9.09
C GLU A 175 21.12 13.26 7.93
N ASP A 176 20.90 12.39 6.94
CA ASP A 176 20.14 12.69 5.72
C ASP A 176 18.64 12.38 5.85
N LEU A 177 18.18 12.01 7.06
CA LEU A 177 16.76 11.79 7.34
C LEU A 177 15.96 13.05 7.08
N GLN A 178 14.80 12.88 6.47
CA GLN A 178 13.85 13.93 6.18
C GLN A 178 12.46 13.56 6.72
N PRO A 179 11.58 14.55 6.94
CA PRO A 179 10.18 14.28 7.21
C PRO A 179 9.57 13.32 6.18
N GLY A 180 8.82 12.33 6.67
CA GLY A 180 8.21 11.27 5.86
C GLY A 180 9.04 9.99 5.76
N ASP A 181 10.33 10.04 6.12
CA ASP A 181 11.15 8.82 6.16
C ASP A 181 10.67 7.87 7.27
N ILE A 182 10.78 6.58 7.00
CA ILE A 182 10.47 5.53 7.97
C ILE A 182 11.78 5.06 8.58
N GLY A 183 11.88 5.17 9.90
CA GLY A 183 12.99 4.62 10.65
C GLY A 183 12.60 3.36 11.40
N ALA A 184 13.55 2.43 11.50
CA ALA A 184 13.39 1.19 12.24
C ALA A 184 14.72 0.80 12.90
N TYR A 185 14.67 0.19 14.07
CA TYR A 185 15.83 -0.47 14.63
C TYR A 185 15.48 -1.80 15.28
N ALA A 186 16.44 -2.72 15.30
CA ALA A 186 16.39 -4.00 15.98
C ALA A 186 17.38 -4.05 17.15
N MET A 187 17.06 -4.84 18.17
CA MET A 187 17.89 -4.96 19.38
C MET A 187 18.31 -6.40 19.70
N GLY A 188 19.47 -6.54 20.35
CA GLY A 188 19.98 -7.83 20.83
C GLY A 188 19.95 -8.93 19.78
N ARG A 189 19.46 -10.12 20.14
CA ARG A 189 19.31 -11.24 19.21
C ARG A 189 18.40 -10.94 18.01
N TYR A 190 17.43 -10.03 18.09
CA TYR A 190 16.62 -9.70 16.90
C TYR A 190 17.41 -8.96 15.79
N ALA A 191 18.48 -8.26 16.16
CA ALA A 191 19.37 -7.63 15.20
C ALA A 191 20.31 -8.64 14.49
N LYS A 192 20.64 -9.76 15.16
CA LYS A 192 21.43 -10.86 14.60
C LYS A 192 21.03 -12.18 15.27
N PRO A 193 19.95 -12.83 14.81
CA PRO A 193 19.34 -13.98 15.50
C PRO A 193 20.22 -15.21 15.62
N SER A 194 21.20 -15.36 14.72
CA SER A 194 22.17 -16.46 14.72
C SER A 194 23.28 -16.32 15.76
N ASP A 195 23.38 -15.20 16.47
CA ASP A 195 24.46 -14.89 17.40
C ASP A 195 23.99 -15.19 18.85
N PRO A 196 24.42 -16.33 19.45
CA PRO A 196 23.92 -16.76 20.76
C PRO A 196 24.40 -15.86 21.89
N ASP A 197 25.51 -15.15 21.72
CA ASP A 197 26.10 -14.30 22.76
C ASP A 197 25.38 -12.95 22.88
N ARG A 198 24.53 -12.63 21.89
CA ARG A 198 23.74 -11.41 21.97
C ARG A 198 22.75 -11.44 23.11
N PRO A 199 22.51 -10.27 23.74
CA PRO A 199 21.50 -10.12 24.77
C PRO A 199 20.17 -10.69 24.28
N LYS A 200 19.38 -11.25 25.22
CA LYS A 200 18.01 -11.71 25.00
C LYS A 200 17.02 -10.59 25.39
N PRO A 201 16.91 -9.48 24.65
CA PRO A 201 15.96 -8.44 25.01
C PRO A 201 14.55 -8.99 24.85
N ARG A 202 13.66 -8.57 25.74
CA ARG A 202 12.22 -8.82 25.59
C ARG A 202 11.62 -8.04 24.40
N ASP A 203 12.31 -6.98 23.99
CA ASP A 203 11.89 -6.07 22.93
C ASP A 203 12.63 -6.36 21.62
N THR A 204 11.86 -6.41 20.52
CA THR A 204 12.40 -6.66 19.18
C THR A 204 13.14 -5.46 18.60
N GLY A 205 12.82 -4.27 19.09
CA GLY A 205 13.20 -3.02 18.45
C GLY A 205 12.02 -2.07 18.30
N HIS A 206 12.18 -1.08 17.43
CA HIS A 206 11.20 0.00 17.30
C HIS A 206 11.08 0.51 15.87
N VAL A 207 9.93 1.05 15.49
CA VAL A 207 9.70 1.71 14.19
C VAL A 207 9.03 3.05 14.40
N PHE A 208 9.24 3.98 13.48
CA PHE A 208 8.77 5.34 13.61
C PHE A 208 8.71 6.05 12.26
N VAL A 209 7.87 7.08 12.18
CA VAL A 209 7.82 8.05 11.08
C VAL A 209 8.60 9.28 11.51
N VAL A 210 9.56 9.72 10.70
CA VAL A 210 10.28 10.98 10.91
C VAL A 210 9.33 12.12 10.54
N VAL A 211 9.17 13.10 11.44
CA VAL A 211 8.26 14.25 11.22
C VAL A 211 8.98 15.60 11.25
N GLY A 212 10.29 15.59 11.46
CA GLY A 212 11.10 16.80 11.47
C GLY A 212 12.56 16.50 11.11
N THR A 213 13.29 17.55 10.75
CA THR A 213 14.71 17.45 10.40
C THR A 213 15.56 17.07 11.62
N PRO A 214 16.51 16.14 11.49
CA PRO A 214 17.47 15.86 12.55
C PRO A 214 18.24 17.10 12.98
N THR A 215 18.50 17.21 14.29
CA THR A 215 19.35 18.28 14.85
C THR A 215 20.56 17.69 15.56
N VAL A 216 21.72 18.31 15.42
CA VAL A 216 22.95 17.87 16.09
C VAL A 216 22.88 18.23 17.58
N VAL A 217 23.30 17.29 18.43
CA VAL A 217 23.35 17.44 19.89
C VAL A 217 24.79 17.25 20.34
N ASP A 218 25.32 18.22 21.10
CA ASP A 218 26.64 18.10 21.73
C ASP A 218 26.50 17.47 23.13
N PRO A 219 26.95 16.22 23.34
CA PRO A 219 26.86 15.54 24.64
C PRO A 219 27.79 16.15 25.71
N MET A 220 28.69 17.06 25.35
CA MET A 220 29.57 17.78 26.27
C MET A 220 28.91 19.02 26.87
N THR A 221 27.72 19.41 26.39
CA THR A 221 26.99 20.57 26.90
C THR A 221 26.67 20.41 28.38
N LYS A 222 26.89 21.45 29.18
CA LYS A 222 26.54 21.47 30.61
C LYS A 222 25.05 21.18 30.80
N GLY A 223 24.73 20.19 31.62
CA GLY A 223 23.33 19.77 31.85
C GLY A 223 22.79 18.78 30.82
N TYR A 224 23.66 18.20 29.97
CA TYR A 224 23.28 17.10 29.10
C TYR A 224 22.58 15.98 29.89
N ASP A 225 21.35 15.68 29.50
CA ASP A 225 20.45 14.80 30.24
C ASP A 225 20.65 13.32 29.88
N GLY A 226 21.58 12.98 28.99
CA GLY A 226 21.88 11.60 28.60
C GLY A 226 22.64 10.83 29.66
N ARG A 227 22.34 9.52 29.78
CA ARG A 227 23.07 8.63 30.70
C ARG A 227 23.86 7.58 29.93
N GLY A 228 24.83 6.96 30.62
CA GLY A 228 25.66 5.89 30.09
C GLY A 228 26.76 6.41 29.15
N THR A 229 27.70 5.54 28.81
CA THR A 229 28.81 5.87 27.94
C THR A 229 28.41 5.76 26.48
N LEU A 230 28.83 6.75 25.70
CA LEU A 230 28.89 6.62 24.25
C LEU A 230 30.03 5.68 23.90
N LYS A 231 29.84 4.91 22.83
CA LYS A 231 30.89 4.11 22.23
C LYS A 231 32.00 5.01 21.69
N GLU A 232 33.24 4.54 21.72
CA GLU A 232 34.41 5.31 21.25
C GLU A 232 34.30 5.67 19.76
N GLU A 233 33.62 4.84 18.97
CA GLU A 233 33.40 5.08 17.54
C GLU A 233 32.30 6.13 17.24
N VAL A 234 31.63 6.65 18.27
CA VAL A 234 30.62 7.71 18.12
C VAL A 234 31.32 9.04 17.85
N THR A 235 30.95 9.65 16.74
CA THR A 235 31.47 10.98 16.34
C THR A 235 30.43 12.08 16.46
N LYS A 236 29.14 11.72 16.45
CA LYS A 236 28.04 12.67 16.44
C LYS A 236 26.83 12.10 17.17
N VAL A 237 26.07 12.95 17.83
CA VAL A 237 24.74 12.64 18.34
C VAL A 237 23.74 13.52 17.62
N ILE A 238 22.64 12.94 17.15
CA ILE A 238 21.52 13.67 16.57
C ILE A 238 20.24 13.42 17.36
N ALA A 239 19.34 14.39 17.37
CA ALA A 239 17.98 14.32 17.85
C ALA A 239 17.04 14.31 16.64
N VAL A 240 16.20 13.27 16.53
CA VAL A 240 15.28 13.07 15.41
C VAL A 240 13.85 13.20 15.93
N PRO A 241 13.07 14.19 15.45
CA PRO A 241 11.64 14.29 15.73
C PRO A 241 10.87 13.17 15.03
N VAL A 242 10.06 12.43 15.77
CA VAL A 242 9.33 11.27 15.26
C VAL A 242 7.90 11.19 15.78
N VAL A 243 7.08 10.43 15.04
CA VAL A 243 5.82 9.88 15.51
C VAL A 243 5.89 8.36 15.35
N ASP A 244 5.74 7.63 16.44
CA ASP A 244 5.84 6.16 16.44
C ASP A 244 4.65 5.45 17.08
N SER A 245 3.85 6.18 17.83
CA SER A 245 2.53 5.80 18.29
C SER A 245 1.75 7.10 18.45
N SER A 246 0.43 7.02 18.49
CA SER A 246 -0.32 8.11 19.09
C SER A 246 0.11 8.29 20.55
N ALA A 247 -0.21 9.43 21.16
CA ALA A 247 -0.11 9.62 22.62
C ALA A 247 -1.04 8.67 23.42
N THR A 248 -1.68 7.73 22.72
CA THR A 248 -2.63 6.81 23.30
C THR A 248 -1.92 5.76 24.14
N ILE A 249 -2.66 5.42 25.16
CA ILE A 249 -2.22 4.71 26.30
C ILE A 249 -2.40 3.19 26.01
N HIS A 250 -1.33 2.40 25.88
CA HIS A 250 -1.42 0.94 25.75
C HIS A 250 -2.12 0.34 26.95
N PHE A 251 -3.20 -0.38 26.70
CA PHE A 251 -3.85 -1.21 27.69
C PHE A 251 -2.98 -2.44 28.00
N ASP A 252 -2.46 -2.53 29.23
CA ASP A 252 -1.87 -3.75 29.80
C ASP A 252 -3.04 -4.58 30.38
N PRO A 253 -3.22 -5.85 29.99
CA PRO A 253 -2.20 -6.72 29.47
C PRO A 253 -2.32 -6.93 27.96
N ASP A 254 -1.29 -6.51 27.19
CA ASP A 254 -1.13 -6.73 25.75
C ASP A 254 -2.39 -6.69 24.88
N SER A 255 -2.41 -5.84 23.85
CA SER A 255 -3.44 -5.92 22.81
C SER A 255 -3.48 -7.28 22.07
N ARG A 256 -2.59 -8.23 22.37
CA ARG A 256 -2.50 -9.58 21.80
C ARG A 256 -2.86 -10.73 22.78
N LYS A 257 -3.44 -10.46 23.96
CA LYS A 257 -3.57 -11.45 25.07
C LYS A 257 -4.94 -12.13 25.30
N ASN A 258 -6.00 -11.85 24.55
CA ASN A 258 -7.25 -12.59 24.75
C ASN A 258 -7.18 -13.98 24.07
N GLU A 259 -7.75 -14.99 24.75
CA GLU A 259 -7.81 -16.38 24.28
C GLU A 259 -8.64 -16.56 23.00
N GLU A 260 -9.36 -15.51 22.60
CA GLU A 260 -10.41 -15.55 21.57
C GLU A 260 -10.05 -14.76 20.31
N GLY A 261 -8.94 -14.02 20.30
CA GLY A 261 -8.67 -13.01 19.27
C GLY A 261 -9.69 -11.85 19.25
N ARG A 262 -10.54 -11.73 20.28
CA ARG A 262 -11.60 -10.72 20.40
C ARG A 262 -11.22 -9.63 21.39
N TYR A 263 -10.91 -8.45 20.87
CA TYR A 263 -10.72 -7.25 21.69
C TYR A 263 -12.07 -6.80 22.26
N SER A 264 -12.34 -7.09 23.54
CA SER A 264 -13.43 -6.45 24.27
C SER A 264 -12.85 -5.25 25.03
N LEU A 265 -13.28 -4.05 24.66
CA LEU A 265 -13.02 -2.85 25.45
C LEU A 265 -13.55 -3.09 26.87
N PRO A 266 -12.80 -2.71 27.93
CA PRO A 266 -13.39 -2.64 29.25
C PRO A 266 -14.65 -1.77 29.19
N LYS A 267 -15.77 -2.24 29.73
CA LYS A 267 -17.06 -1.51 29.75
C LYS A 267 -17.00 -0.11 30.39
N TYR A 268 -15.92 0.21 31.09
CA TYR A 268 -15.71 1.49 31.78
C TYR A 268 -14.29 1.97 31.51
N ARG A 269 -14.07 3.28 31.37
CA ARG A 269 -12.76 3.94 31.16
C ARG A 269 -11.74 3.56 32.26
N PRO A 270 -10.78 2.63 32.08
CA PRO A 270 -9.78 2.35 33.09
C PRO A 270 -8.40 2.72 32.52
N HIS A 271 -8.23 3.98 32.11
CA HIS A 271 -6.97 4.48 31.55
C HIS A 271 -5.87 4.66 32.62
N ALA A 272 -6.18 4.47 33.90
CA ALA A 272 -5.26 4.73 35.02
C ALA A 272 -3.98 3.88 35.02
N ARG A 273 -3.92 2.77 34.27
CA ARG A 273 -2.75 1.87 34.19
C ARG A 273 -2.10 1.78 32.83
N ALA A 274 -2.75 2.34 31.82
CA ALA A 274 -2.24 2.24 30.48
C ALA A 274 -0.96 3.13 30.39
N ARG A 275 -0.01 2.84 29.47
CA ARG A 275 1.11 3.75 29.12
C ARG A 275 1.35 3.84 27.61
N ALA A 276 1.84 4.95 27.07
CA ALA A 276 2.28 4.97 25.66
C ALA A 276 3.32 3.86 25.39
N GLY A 277 3.17 3.13 24.28
CA GLY A 277 4.02 1.97 23.94
C GLY A 277 5.12 2.31 22.93
N GLY A 278 5.38 3.60 22.70
CA GLY A 278 6.48 4.16 21.93
C GLY A 278 6.98 5.46 22.57
N VAL A 279 7.66 6.34 21.81
CA VAL A 279 7.90 7.72 22.23
C VAL A 279 6.70 8.63 21.98
N GLY A 280 5.68 8.15 21.27
CA GLY A 280 4.53 8.95 20.87
C GLY A 280 4.92 9.96 19.78
N THR A 281 4.42 11.18 19.91
CA THR A 281 5.08 12.35 19.29
C THR A 281 6.23 12.77 20.18
N GLY A 282 7.46 12.66 19.69
CA GLY A 282 8.63 12.94 20.52
C GLY A 282 9.93 12.93 19.74
N THR A 283 11.02 12.70 20.47
CA THR A 283 12.36 12.73 19.92
C THR A 283 13.09 11.42 20.24
N VAL A 284 13.76 10.87 19.24
CA VAL A 284 14.72 9.78 19.42
C VAL A 284 16.11 10.32 19.17
N TRP A 285 17.04 10.03 20.08
CA TRP A 285 18.44 10.42 19.92
C TRP A 285 19.25 9.25 19.39
N PHE A 286 20.06 9.49 18.37
CA PHE A 286 20.95 8.50 17.77
C PHE A 286 22.40 8.95 17.89
N ALA A 287 23.25 8.03 18.32
CA ALA A 287 24.70 8.20 18.31
C ALA A 287 25.26 7.52 17.05
N LEU A 288 25.97 8.30 16.24
CA LEU A 288 26.37 7.93 14.89
C LEU A 288 27.88 7.68 14.79
N SER A 289 28.27 6.74 13.93
CA SER A 289 29.64 6.64 13.43
C SER A 289 29.98 7.83 12.52
N LYS A 290 31.26 7.93 12.13
CA LYS A 290 31.73 8.94 11.15
C LYS A 290 30.98 8.89 9.81
N ASP A 291 30.48 7.72 9.43
CA ASP A 291 29.79 7.47 8.15
C ASP A 291 28.27 7.67 8.28
N GLY A 292 27.79 8.20 9.42
CA GLY A 292 26.37 8.46 9.67
C GLY A 292 25.55 7.23 10.06
N HIS A 293 26.18 6.08 10.29
CA HIS A 293 25.49 4.87 10.74
C HIS A 293 25.18 4.92 12.24
N VAL A 294 23.96 4.52 12.61
CA VAL A 294 23.58 4.44 14.02
C VAL A 294 24.32 3.32 14.74
N LEU A 295 25.00 3.68 15.82
CA LEU A 295 25.67 2.76 16.73
C LEU A 295 24.85 2.52 18.00
N GLN A 296 24.23 3.58 18.53
CA GLN A 296 23.40 3.52 19.73
C GLN A 296 22.19 4.44 19.62
N ARG A 297 21.13 4.15 20.37
CA ARG A 297 19.93 5.00 20.49
C ARG A 297 19.59 5.32 21.94
N ARG A 298 18.81 6.39 22.13
CA ARG A 298 18.18 6.82 23.40
C ARG A 298 16.77 7.33 23.12
N LEU A 299 15.78 6.93 23.93
CA LEU A 299 14.34 7.21 23.71
C LEU A 299 13.76 8.25 24.68
N GLY A 300 14.61 9.00 25.37
CA GLY A 300 14.12 10.02 26.29
C GLY A 300 15.22 10.61 27.18
N PRO A 301 14.87 11.72 27.87
CA PRO A 301 15.70 12.30 28.91
C PRO A 301 16.12 11.26 29.93
N HIS A 302 17.36 11.36 30.41
CA HIS A 302 17.91 10.50 31.47
C HIS A 302 17.98 9.01 31.16
N GLN A 303 17.67 8.57 29.93
CA GLN A 303 17.86 7.19 29.51
C GLN A 303 19.30 6.94 29.04
N LYS A 304 19.72 5.67 29.14
CA LYS A 304 21.04 5.22 28.69
C LYS A 304 21.07 4.99 27.18
N TYR A 305 22.18 5.31 26.54
CA TYR A 305 22.44 4.87 25.16
C TYR A 305 22.54 3.35 25.07
N ARG A 306 21.82 2.76 24.11
CA ARG A 306 21.78 1.30 23.89
C ARG A 306 22.21 0.96 22.46
N PRO A 307 23.09 -0.04 22.26
CA PRO A 307 23.45 -0.48 20.92
C PRO A 307 22.25 -1.04 20.16
N VAL A 308 22.12 -0.65 18.90
CA VAL A 308 21.04 -1.11 18.02
C VAL A 308 21.56 -1.33 16.60
N LEU A 309 20.80 -2.11 15.81
CA LEU A 309 20.92 -2.09 14.36
C LEU A 309 19.79 -1.20 13.85
N ALA A 310 20.07 0.02 13.39
CA ALA A 310 19.05 0.90 12.84
C ALA A 310 19.17 1.04 11.31
N ARG A 311 18.02 1.20 10.66
CA ARG A 311 17.87 1.47 9.23
C ARG A 311 16.72 2.46 9.04
N ALA A 312 16.78 3.19 7.94
CA ALA A 312 15.71 4.06 7.53
C ALA A 312 15.57 4.03 6.02
N ALA A 313 14.39 4.39 5.52
CA ALA A 313 14.14 4.50 4.10
C ALA A 313 13.07 5.54 3.79
N ARG A 314 13.16 6.08 2.58
CA ARG A 314 12.16 6.94 1.98
C ARG A 314 11.25 6.12 1.07
N LEU A 315 9.95 6.38 1.14
CA LEU A 315 9.00 5.75 0.22
C LEU A 315 9.17 6.28 -1.20
N ARG A 316 9.09 5.40 -2.21
CA ARG A 316 9.14 5.77 -3.63
C ARG A 316 7.89 5.32 -4.35
N GLY A 317 7.48 6.06 -5.37
CA GLY A 317 6.34 5.71 -6.21
C GLY A 317 6.52 4.50 -7.12
N ARG A 318 7.38 3.53 -6.78
CA ARG A 318 7.71 2.39 -7.63
C ARG A 318 7.90 1.13 -6.80
N ILE A 319 7.30 0.01 -7.20
CA ILE A 319 7.46 -1.29 -6.55
C ILE A 319 7.63 -2.36 -7.63
N PHE A 320 8.72 -3.11 -7.53
CA PHE A 320 8.96 -4.32 -8.32
C PHE A 320 8.31 -5.53 -7.62
N LEU A 321 7.47 -6.26 -8.36
CA LEU A 321 6.71 -7.41 -7.91
C LEU A 321 7.45 -8.70 -8.26
N ASP A 322 8.36 -9.10 -7.39
CA ASP A 322 9.14 -10.34 -7.51
C ASP A 322 8.96 -11.26 -6.30
N GLU A 323 9.62 -12.41 -6.32
CA GLU A 323 9.52 -13.42 -5.26
C GLU A 323 9.83 -12.89 -3.85
N ALA A 324 10.52 -11.75 -3.69
CA ALA A 324 10.80 -11.16 -2.39
C ALA A 324 9.55 -10.59 -1.68
N VAL A 325 8.46 -10.34 -2.41
CA VAL A 325 7.23 -9.75 -1.86
C VAL A 325 5.96 -10.54 -2.16
N LEU A 326 6.01 -11.52 -3.08
CA LEU A 326 4.85 -12.30 -3.51
C LEU A 326 4.51 -13.42 -2.52
N ASP A 327 3.30 -13.95 -2.63
CA ASP A 327 2.87 -15.18 -1.97
C ASP A 327 3.03 -16.40 -2.89
N ASP A 328 2.65 -17.58 -2.40
CA ASP A 328 2.70 -18.84 -3.15
C ASP A 328 1.82 -18.83 -4.42
N GLY A 329 0.91 -17.85 -4.54
CA GLY A 329 0.12 -17.59 -5.74
C GLY A 329 0.75 -16.57 -6.68
N SER A 330 2.03 -16.25 -6.49
CA SER A 330 2.78 -15.24 -7.25
C SER A 330 2.14 -13.85 -7.23
N ALA A 331 1.46 -13.50 -6.13
CA ALA A 331 0.78 -12.23 -5.97
C ALA A 331 1.17 -11.49 -4.68
N LEU A 332 1.23 -10.16 -4.75
CA LEU A 332 1.31 -9.33 -3.56
C LEU A 332 -0.08 -9.28 -2.92
N LEU A 333 -0.20 -9.85 -1.73
CA LEU A 333 -1.43 -9.81 -0.95
C LEU A 333 -1.64 -8.42 -0.34
N VAL A 334 -2.63 -7.70 -0.85
CA VAL A 334 -3.04 -6.39 -0.33
C VAL A 334 -4.29 -6.54 0.53
N ARG A 335 -4.22 -5.98 1.74
CA ARG A 335 -5.34 -5.86 2.69
C ARG A 335 -5.40 -4.43 3.14
N VAL A 336 -6.38 -3.68 2.66
CA VAL A 336 -6.68 -2.37 3.24
C VAL A 336 -7.57 -2.61 4.46
N PHE A 337 -7.23 -2.00 5.58
CA PHE A 337 -7.95 -2.14 6.84
C PHE A 337 -9.30 -1.45 6.73
N ASP A 338 -10.32 -2.01 7.37
CA ASP A 338 -11.68 -1.44 7.32
C ASP A 338 -11.72 -0.06 8.00
N ASN A 339 -10.82 0.18 8.96
CA ASN A 339 -10.68 1.46 9.65
C ASN A 339 -9.64 2.42 9.04
N SER A 340 -9.03 2.09 7.90
CA SER A 340 -8.14 3.02 7.18
C SER A 340 -8.99 4.02 6.38
N PRO A 341 -8.98 5.31 6.74
CA PRO A 341 -9.83 6.30 6.10
C PRO A 341 -9.30 6.66 4.71
N ALA A 342 -10.20 6.88 3.74
CA ALA A 342 -9.82 7.45 2.45
C ALA A 342 -9.53 8.96 2.56
N GLU A 343 -10.11 9.63 3.55
CA GLU A 343 -9.94 11.05 3.82
C GLU A 343 -9.83 11.31 5.33
N PHE A 344 -8.91 12.18 5.74
CA PHE A 344 -8.78 12.60 7.14
C PHE A 344 -8.22 14.02 7.19
N ASP A 345 -8.77 14.88 8.06
CA ASP A 345 -8.35 16.27 8.22
C ASP A 345 -8.27 17.04 6.87
N GLY A 346 -9.31 16.87 6.04
CA GLY A 346 -9.44 17.51 4.74
C GLY A 346 -8.43 17.07 3.67
N ALA A 347 -7.67 15.99 3.90
CA ALA A 347 -6.78 15.38 2.91
C ALA A 347 -7.25 13.99 2.50
N SER A 348 -7.08 13.65 1.22
CA SER A 348 -7.26 12.30 0.70
C SER A 348 -5.96 11.49 0.80
N TYR A 349 -6.09 10.21 1.10
CA TYR A 349 -4.97 9.27 1.26
C TYR A 349 -5.17 8.00 0.41
N GLY A 350 -4.10 7.22 0.27
CA GLY A 350 -4.14 5.92 -0.41
C GLY A 350 -4.27 5.97 -1.92
N ASP A 351 -4.04 7.14 -2.53
CA ASP A 351 -4.31 7.39 -3.94
C ASP A 351 -3.13 7.98 -4.72
N ALA A 352 -1.94 8.02 -4.12
CA ALA A 352 -0.68 8.40 -4.77
C ALA A 352 -0.36 7.45 -5.94
N PRO A 353 0.18 7.95 -7.06
CA PRO A 353 0.50 7.10 -8.21
C PRO A 353 1.72 6.21 -7.90
N ILE A 354 1.47 4.94 -7.64
CA ILE A 354 2.51 3.91 -7.45
C ILE A 354 2.63 3.05 -8.70
N HIS A 355 3.80 3.07 -9.33
CA HIS A 355 4.16 2.28 -10.50
C HIS A 355 4.56 0.86 -10.09
N LEU A 356 3.78 -0.12 -10.51
CA LEU A 356 3.99 -1.53 -10.26
C LEU A 356 4.58 -2.21 -11.49
N THR A 357 5.68 -2.93 -11.30
CA THR A 357 6.42 -3.59 -12.37
C THR A 357 6.81 -5.02 -12.00
N GLY A 358 7.25 -5.83 -12.96
CA GLY A 358 7.77 -7.19 -12.70
C GLY A 358 6.77 -8.34 -12.95
N PRO A 359 7.21 -9.60 -12.72
CA PRO A 359 6.45 -10.77 -13.13
C PRO A 359 5.20 -11.05 -12.28
N GLY A 360 5.18 -10.58 -11.03
CA GLY A 360 4.12 -10.85 -10.06
C GLY A 360 2.79 -10.15 -10.32
N GLY A 361 1.76 -10.58 -9.59
CA GLY A 361 0.41 -10.02 -9.65
C GLY A 361 -0.03 -9.35 -8.34
N LEU A 362 -1.29 -8.95 -8.28
CA LEU A 362 -1.94 -8.43 -7.07
C LEU A 362 -3.06 -9.35 -6.62
N ARG A 363 -3.19 -9.52 -5.31
CA ARG A 363 -4.34 -10.19 -4.70
C ARG A 363 -4.97 -9.31 -3.64
N LEU A 364 -6.16 -8.79 -3.93
CA LEU A 364 -6.84 -7.78 -3.11
C LEU A 364 -7.86 -8.46 -2.22
N ALA A 365 -7.60 -8.49 -0.92
CA ALA A 365 -8.38 -9.31 0.01
C ALA A 365 -9.42 -8.53 0.82
N SER A 366 -9.25 -7.22 1.02
CA SER A 366 -10.19 -6.37 1.77
C SER A 366 -9.96 -4.89 1.51
N GLY A 367 -10.96 -4.09 1.87
CA GLY A 367 -10.96 -2.63 1.84
C GLY A 367 -10.85 -2.05 0.43
N ARG A 368 -10.55 -0.75 0.35
CA ARG A 368 -10.54 0.03 -0.89
C ARG A 368 -9.13 0.31 -1.37
N LEU A 369 -8.81 -0.02 -2.63
CA LEU A 369 -7.53 0.29 -3.25
C LEU A 369 -7.71 1.12 -4.52
N VAL A 370 -6.93 2.19 -4.67
CA VAL A 370 -6.87 2.99 -5.90
C VAL A 370 -5.53 2.73 -6.60
N LEU A 371 -5.57 2.26 -7.84
CA LEU A 371 -4.39 2.11 -8.69
C LEU A 371 -4.35 3.24 -9.73
N LYS A 372 -3.47 4.23 -9.49
CA LYS A 372 -3.24 5.37 -10.40
C LYS A 372 -1.92 5.32 -11.16
N GLY A 373 -0.99 4.46 -10.74
CA GLY A 373 0.31 4.33 -11.39
C GLY A 373 0.20 3.84 -12.83
N GLN A 374 1.24 4.11 -13.61
CA GLN A 374 1.43 3.46 -14.90
C GLN A 374 2.13 2.13 -14.64
N ASN A 375 1.39 1.03 -14.73
CA ASN A 375 1.86 -0.29 -14.32
C ASN A 375 2.18 -1.16 -15.53
N ASP A 376 3.17 -2.04 -15.41
CA ASP A 376 3.55 -3.00 -16.45
C ASP A 376 3.71 -4.44 -15.96
N PHE A 377 3.35 -4.71 -14.69
CA PHE A 377 3.41 -6.05 -14.11
C PHE A 377 2.54 -7.07 -14.88
N SER A 378 2.96 -8.33 -14.88
CA SER A 378 2.35 -9.37 -15.73
C SER A 378 1.52 -10.42 -15.00
N GLY A 379 1.63 -10.54 -13.67
CA GLY A 379 0.97 -11.63 -12.92
C GLY A 379 -0.54 -11.48 -12.72
N GLY A 380 -1.13 -10.38 -13.22
CA GLY A 380 -2.58 -10.14 -13.18
C GLY A 380 -3.09 -9.63 -11.84
N VAL A 381 -4.41 -9.46 -11.75
CA VAL A 381 -5.10 -8.90 -10.57
C VAL A 381 -6.24 -9.82 -10.16
N VAL A 382 -6.23 -10.27 -8.90
CA VAL A 382 -7.32 -11.05 -8.29
C VAL A 382 -7.98 -10.24 -7.19
N ILE A 383 -9.24 -9.87 -7.38
CA ILE A 383 -10.08 -9.21 -6.37
C ILE A 383 -10.87 -10.27 -5.63
N GLN A 384 -10.56 -10.51 -4.36
CA GLN A 384 -11.25 -11.50 -3.54
C GLN A 384 -12.47 -10.90 -2.84
N SER A 385 -12.31 -9.73 -2.20
CA SER A 385 -13.38 -9.07 -1.43
C SER A 385 -13.09 -7.58 -1.22
N ALA A 386 -12.40 -6.95 -2.17
CA ALA A 386 -11.97 -5.56 -2.08
C ALA A 386 -12.70 -4.67 -3.08
N ASP A 387 -12.69 -3.36 -2.85
CA ASP A 387 -13.17 -2.34 -3.78
C ASP A 387 -11.98 -1.73 -4.53
N LEU A 388 -11.77 -2.15 -5.78
CA LEU A 388 -10.68 -1.67 -6.63
C LEU A 388 -11.13 -0.50 -7.50
N ILE A 389 -10.32 0.55 -7.57
CA ILE A 389 -10.45 1.61 -8.57
C ILE A 389 -9.21 1.63 -9.46
N ALA A 390 -9.38 1.28 -10.73
CA ALA A 390 -8.38 1.44 -11.77
C ALA A 390 -8.50 2.83 -12.40
N ALA A 391 -7.53 3.70 -12.13
CA ALA A 391 -7.60 5.13 -12.43
C ALA A 391 -6.60 5.61 -13.49
N SER A 392 -5.83 4.70 -14.09
CA SER A 392 -4.96 4.96 -15.25
C SER A 392 -5.18 3.91 -16.34
N PRO A 393 -4.80 4.19 -17.62
CA PRO A 393 -4.96 3.23 -18.71
C PRO A 393 -4.17 1.92 -18.57
N THR A 394 -3.14 1.89 -17.73
CA THR A 394 -2.37 0.67 -17.46
C THR A 394 -2.44 0.24 -16.00
N ALA A 395 -3.42 0.74 -15.24
CA ALA A 395 -3.53 0.50 -13.80
C ALA A 395 -3.53 -0.99 -13.41
N LEU A 396 -4.07 -1.86 -14.28
CA LEU A 396 -4.18 -3.30 -14.00
C LEU A 396 -3.01 -4.13 -14.55
N GLY A 397 -1.98 -3.49 -15.09
CA GLY A 397 -0.85 -4.19 -15.71
C GLY A 397 -1.25 -4.89 -17.00
N ARG A 398 -0.57 -6.00 -17.32
CA ARG A 398 -0.73 -6.75 -18.58
C ARG A 398 -1.42 -8.12 -18.42
N GLY A 399 -1.57 -8.58 -17.18
CA GLY A 399 -2.10 -9.90 -16.87
C GLY A 399 -3.62 -9.97 -16.82
N ASP A 400 -4.13 -11.18 -16.60
CA ASP A 400 -5.57 -11.43 -16.47
C ASP A 400 -6.15 -10.78 -15.20
N VAL A 401 -7.43 -10.45 -15.24
CA VAL A 401 -8.16 -9.81 -14.13
C VAL A 401 -9.28 -10.74 -13.69
N ALA A 402 -9.31 -11.12 -12.41
CA ALA A 402 -10.34 -11.97 -11.83
C ALA A 402 -11.07 -11.25 -10.70
N VAL A 403 -12.38 -11.04 -10.85
CA VAL A 403 -13.26 -10.48 -9.81
C VAL A 403 -14.05 -11.63 -9.18
N ARG A 404 -13.63 -12.05 -7.98
CA ARG A 404 -14.27 -13.13 -7.23
C ARG A 404 -15.21 -12.64 -6.13
N GLY A 405 -15.08 -11.37 -5.75
CA GLY A 405 -15.91 -10.69 -4.76
C GLY A 405 -15.50 -9.22 -4.64
N GLY A 406 -16.32 -8.42 -3.95
CA GLY A 406 -16.12 -6.97 -3.85
C GLY A 406 -16.58 -6.24 -5.10
N SER A 407 -15.87 -5.18 -5.51
CA SER A 407 -16.19 -4.41 -6.71
C SER A 407 -14.96 -3.87 -7.44
N MET A 408 -15.15 -3.53 -8.72
CA MET A 408 -14.13 -2.91 -9.55
C MET A 408 -14.72 -1.71 -10.30
N THR A 409 -14.07 -0.56 -10.21
CA THR A 409 -14.38 0.61 -11.04
C THR A 409 -13.24 0.90 -11.98
N LEU A 410 -13.51 0.89 -13.28
CA LEU A 410 -12.59 1.33 -14.32
C LEU A 410 -12.89 2.79 -14.66
N LYS A 411 -12.00 3.72 -14.32
CA LYS A 411 -12.10 5.14 -14.73
C LYS A 411 -11.53 5.39 -16.13
N LYS A 412 -10.79 4.41 -16.64
CA LYS A 412 -10.14 4.37 -17.95
C LYS A 412 -10.27 2.96 -18.52
N PRO A 413 -10.12 2.77 -19.84
CA PRO A 413 -9.95 1.45 -20.44
C PRO A 413 -8.63 0.82 -19.97
N ALA A 414 -8.65 0.19 -18.80
CA ALA A 414 -7.45 -0.21 -18.06
C ALA A 414 -7.10 -1.72 -18.16
N ILE A 415 -8.00 -2.53 -18.72
CA ILE A 415 -7.74 -3.96 -18.93
C ILE A 415 -6.89 -4.10 -20.20
N ALA A 416 -5.80 -4.85 -20.13
CA ALA A 416 -4.94 -5.07 -21.29
C ALA A 416 -5.68 -5.84 -22.39
N ASP A 417 -5.34 -5.55 -23.64
CA ASP A 417 -5.98 -6.16 -24.81
C ASP A 417 -5.64 -7.66 -24.97
N SER A 418 -4.57 -8.11 -24.33
CA SER A 418 -4.16 -9.51 -24.21
C SER A 418 -4.84 -10.26 -23.06
N ALA A 419 -5.51 -9.56 -22.14
CA ALA A 419 -6.01 -10.12 -20.89
C ALA A 419 -7.42 -10.69 -21.01
N THR A 420 -7.71 -11.70 -20.19
CA THR A 420 -9.07 -12.14 -19.88
C THR A 420 -9.58 -11.42 -18.64
N LEU A 421 -10.82 -10.93 -18.70
CA LEU A 421 -11.58 -10.55 -17.50
C LEU A 421 -12.45 -11.74 -17.08
N SER A 422 -12.25 -12.27 -15.88
CA SER A 422 -13.10 -13.31 -15.29
C SER A 422 -13.91 -12.75 -14.14
N VAL A 423 -15.22 -12.97 -14.16
CA VAL A 423 -16.19 -12.46 -13.18
C VAL A 423 -16.92 -13.65 -12.58
N ALA A 424 -16.82 -13.82 -11.26
CA ALA A 424 -17.51 -14.91 -10.57
C ALA A 424 -19.04 -14.72 -10.59
N GLU A 425 -19.76 -15.83 -10.46
CA GLU A 425 -21.21 -15.79 -10.29
C GLU A 425 -21.62 -15.18 -8.94
N GLY A 426 -22.84 -14.64 -8.88
CA GLY A 426 -23.43 -14.12 -7.64
C GLY A 426 -22.85 -12.80 -7.14
N LEU A 427 -22.06 -12.09 -7.94
CA LEU A 427 -21.72 -10.70 -7.66
C LEU A 427 -22.96 -9.81 -7.77
N ARG A 428 -23.00 -8.73 -6.98
CA ARG A 428 -24.08 -7.74 -7.02
C ARG A 428 -24.16 -7.06 -8.39
N ASP A 429 -25.36 -6.62 -8.76
CA ASP A 429 -25.56 -5.73 -9.91
C ASP A 429 -24.64 -4.50 -9.80
N GLY A 430 -24.01 -4.16 -10.91
CA GLY A 430 -23.05 -3.05 -10.99
C GLY A 430 -21.75 -3.26 -10.21
N ALA A 431 -21.42 -4.48 -9.76
CA ALA A 431 -20.14 -4.79 -9.12
C ALA A 431 -18.94 -4.38 -9.98
N ILE A 432 -19.08 -4.36 -11.31
CA ILE A 432 -18.07 -3.85 -12.23
C ILE A 432 -18.58 -2.56 -12.88
N ARG A 433 -18.06 -1.41 -12.43
CA ARG A 433 -18.41 -0.11 -12.98
C ARG A 433 -17.45 0.32 -14.08
N LEU A 434 -17.95 0.43 -15.30
CA LEU A 434 -17.24 0.93 -16.48
C LEU A 434 -17.41 2.46 -16.58
N ASP A 435 -16.73 3.19 -15.69
CA ASP A 435 -16.81 4.64 -15.52
C ASP A 435 -15.90 5.40 -16.50
N PHE A 436 -16.02 5.06 -17.78
CA PHE A 436 -15.33 5.73 -18.89
C PHE A 436 -16.27 5.83 -20.10
N ARG A 437 -15.85 6.59 -21.12
CA ARG A 437 -16.52 6.62 -22.43
C ARG A 437 -15.67 5.88 -23.45
N GLY A 438 -16.33 5.24 -24.41
CA GLY A 438 -15.67 4.46 -25.46
C GLY A 438 -15.50 2.99 -25.06
N ARG A 439 -14.51 2.32 -25.66
CA ARG A 439 -14.33 0.88 -25.57
C ARG A 439 -13.02 0.51 -24.86
N ASN A 440 -13.06 -0.56 -24.07
CA ASN A 440 -11.89 -1.27 -23.59
C ASN A 440 -11.81 -2.59 -24.34
N VAL A 441 -10.80 -2.72 -25.20
CA VAL A 441 -10.54 -3.97 -25.92
C VAL A 441 -9.84 -4.97 -25.00
N LEU A 442 -10.28 -6.22 -24.99
CA LEU A 442 -9.68 -7.32 -24.22
C LEU A 442 -9.76 -8.64 -25.01
N ARG A 443 -8.99 -9.65 -24.58
CA ARG A 443 -8.90 -10.95 -25.28
C ARG A 443 -10.18 -11.75 -25.13
N ALA A 444 -10.71 -11.82 -23.92
CA ALA A 444 -11.89 -12.60 -23.60
C ALA A 444 -12.57 -12.10 -22.32
N LEU A 445 -13.84 -12.40 -22.17
CA LEU A 445 -14.62 -12.16 -20.96
C LEU A 445 -15.20 -13.49 -20.50
N GLN A 446 -15.01 -13.83 -19.24
CA GLN A 446 -15.64 -14.97 -18.60
C GLN A 446 -16.64 -14.48 -17.56
N LEU A 447 -17.90 -14.90 -17.70
CA LEU A 447 -18.98 -14.64 -16.74
C LEU A 447 -19.40 -15.98 -16.15
N GLY A 448 -19.15 -16.17 -14.86
CA GLY A 448 -19.26 -17.49 -14.23
C GLY A 448 -18.39 -18.51 -14.93
N ASP A 449 -19.01 -19.61 -15.37
CA ASP A 449 -18.32 -20.66 -16.13
C ASP A 449 -18.33 -20.43 -17.66
N THR A 450 -19.00 -19.38 -18.14
CA THR A 450 -19.16 -19.12 -19.58
C THR A 450 -18.07 -18.21 -20.10
N MET A 451 -17.35 -18.66 -21.13
CA MET A 451 -16.30 -17.89 -21.81
C MET A 451 -16.82 -17.24 -23.09
N HIS A 452 -16.76 -15.92 -23.15
CA HIS A 452 -17.08 -15.10 -24.31
C HIS A 452 -15.80 -14.58 -24.96
N ARG A 453 -15.76 -14.60 -26.29
CA ARG A 453 -14.58 -14.20 -27.08
C ARG A 453 -14.89 -13.14 -28.13
N CYS A 454 -16.13 -12.66 -28.20
CA CYS A 454 -16.53 -11.73 -29.23
C CYS A 454 -17.73 -10.86 -28.80
N GLY A 455 -18.00 -9.81 -29.57
CA GLY A 455 -19.09 -8.86 -29.30
C GLY A 455 -18.69 -7.77 -28.31
N THR A 456 -19.66 -6.89 -28.03
CA THR A 456 -19.52 -5.82 -27.05
C THR A 456 -20.38 -6.08 -25.83
N TRP A 457 -19.82 -5.84 -24.65
CA TRP A 457 -20.42 -6.14 -23.35
C TRP A 457 -20.42 -4.92 -22.46
N GLY A 458 -21.47 -4.71 -21.67
CA GLY A 458 -21.55 -3.59 -20.74
C GLY A 458 -22.83 -3.58 -19.93
N GLY A 459 -23.01 -2.53 -19.13
CA GLY A 459 -24.22 -2.34 -18.33
C GLY A 459 -25.39 -1.78 -19.14
N PRO A 460 -26.57 -1.63 -18.53
CA PRO A 460 -27.78 -1.13 -19.21
C PRO A 460 -27.61 0.24 -19.90
N GLU A 461 -26.73 1.09 -19.39
CA GLU A 461 -26.47 2.44 -19.92
C GLU A 461 -25.40 2.48 -21.03
N SER A 462 -24.80 1.34 -21.39
CA SER A 462 -23.61 1.29 -22.26
C SER A 462 -23.91 1.29 -23.75
N GLY A 463 -25.10 0.80 -24.16
CA GLY A 463 -25.42 0.54 -25.57
C GLY A 463 -24.65 -0.64 -26.18
N ALA A 464 -24.05 -1.51 -25.36
CA ALA A 464 -23.39 -2.73 -25.81
C ALA A 464 -24.36 -3.74 -26.43
N MET A 465 -23.85 -4.62 -27.30
CA MET A 465 -24.65 -5.70 -27.90
C MET A 465 -25.22 -6.65 -26.85
N PHE A 466 -24.42 -6.98 -25.85
CA PHE A 466 -24.80 -7.83 -24.74
C PHE A 466 -24.78 -7.01 -23.45
N VAL A 467 -25.91 -6.99 -22.76
CA VAL A 467 -26.08 -6.31 -21.49
C VAL A 467 -26.07 -7.36 -20.38
N ASP A 468 -25.18 -7.20 -19.42
CA ASP A 468 -25.14 -8.02 -18.21
C ASP A 468 -25.24 -7.12 -16.96
N PRO A 469 -26.13 -7.43 -15.99
CA PRO A 469 -26.37 -6.60 -14.82
C PRO A 469 -25.16 -6.46 -13.90
N VAL A 470 -24.15 -7.35 -13.97
CA VAL A 470 -22.91 -7.19 -13.20
C VAL A 470 -22.15 -5.93 -13.59
N PHE A 471 -22.37 -5.44 -14.82
CA PHE A 471 -21.78 -4.21 -15.32
C PHE A 471 -22.69 -2.99 -15.11
N SER A 472 -22.06 -1.84 -14.84
CA SER A 472 -22.74 -0.54 -14.79
C SER A 472 -21.90 0.55 -15.49
N GLY A 473 -22.52 1.71 -15.74
CA GLY A 473 -21.87 2.83 -16.42
C GLY A 473 -21.94 2.75 -17.95
N ARG A 474 -21.33 3.74 -18.61
CA ARG A 474 -21.43 3.95 -20.07
C ARG A 474 -20.28 3.34 -20.86
N GLY A 475 -19.24 2.83 -20.20
CA GLY A 475 -18.13 2.18 -20.86
C GLY A 475 -18.55 0.83 -21.46
N VAL A 476 -17.84 0.42 -22.50
CA VAL A 476 -18.10 -0.83 -23.22
C VAL A 476 -16.83 -1.68 -23.22
N LEU A 477 -16.97 -2.97 -22.95
CA LEU A 477 -15.93 -3.99 -23.17
C LEU A 477 -16.07 -4.54 -24.59
N GLU A 478 -14.98 -4.59 -25.35
CA GLU A 478 -14.95 -5.13 -26.71
C GLU A 478 -14.02 -6.34 -26.79
N LEU A 479 -14.58 -7.51 -27.12
CA LEU A 479 -13.80 -8.75 -27.14
C LEU A 479 -13.16 -8.94 -28.50
N ARG A 480 -11.84 -9.19 -28.52
CA ARG A 480 -11.10 -9.52 -29.74
C ARG A 480 -11.55 -10.88 -30.28
N ALA A 481 -12.38 -10.87 -31.31
CA ALA A 481 -12.55 -12.01 -32.19
C ALA A 481 -11.95 -11.73 -33.57
N ASN A 482 -11.32 -12.75 -34.16
CA ASN A 482 -11.14 -12.80 -35.60
C ASN A 482 -12.55 -12.83 -36.22
N PRO A 483 -12.89 -11.91 -37.14
CA PRO A 483 -14.26 -11.76 -37.59
C PRO A 483 -14.64 -12.99 -38.43
N LEU A 484 -15.79 -13.61 -38.11
CA LEU A 484 -16.90 -13.80 -39.06
C LEU A 484 -17.96 -14.83 -38.63
N VAL A 485 -17.80 -15.62 -37.55
CA VAL A 485 -18.81 -16.66 -37.20
C VAL A 485 -19.23 -16.71 -35.72
N ALA A 486 -18.50 -16.10 -34.79
CA ALA A 486 -18.68 -16.40 -33.36
C ALA A 486 -19.73 -15.56 -32.57
N CYS A 487 -20.35 -14.53 -33.16
CA CYS A 487 -21.16 -13.56 -32.39
C CYS A 487 -22.66 -13.56 -32.71
N SER A 488 -23.15 -14.52 -33.49
CA SER A 488 -24.59 -14.61 -33.74
C SER A 488 -25.29 -15.03 -32.46
N PRO A 489 -26.25 -14.26 -31.92
CA PRO A 489 -27.17 -14.80 -30.94
C PRO A 489 -27.93 -15.93 -31.63
N ASP A 490 -27.92 -17.13 -31.05
CA ASP A 490 -28.78 -18.21 -31.54
C ASP A 490 -30.21 -17.67 -31.59
N SER A 491 -30.77 -17.57 -32.80
CA SER A 491 -32.17 -17.27 -32.96
C SER A 491 -32.94 -18.39 -32.31
N GLU A 492 -33.59 -18.12 -31.17
CA GLU A 492 -34.52 -19.04 -30.54
C GLU A 492 -35.46 -19.60 -31.60
N GLY A 493 -35.49 -20.93 -31.70
CA GLY A 493 -36.36 -21.66 -32.59
C GLY A 493 -37.82 -21.38 -32.24
N PHE A 494 -38.45 -20.44 -32.94
CA PHE A 494 -39.90 -20.38 -33.01
C PHE A 494 -40.41 -21.73 -33.54
N PRO A 495 -41.24 -22.49 -32.79
CA PRO A 495 -41.82 -23.71 -33.33
C PRO A 495 -42.82 -23.30 -34.43
N ARG A 496 -42.47 -23.66 -35.67
CA ARG A 496 -43.35 -23.50 -36.84
C ARG A 496 -44.71 -24.13 -36.53
N ARG A 497 -45.75 -23.30 -36.58
CA ARG A 497 -47.16 -23.73 -36.58
C ARG A 497 -47.35 -24.89 -37.58
N ARG A 498 -47.70 -26.07 -37.06
CA ARG A 498 -48.22 -27.19 -37.88
C ARG A 498 -49.54 -26.73 -38.53
N SER A 499 -49.51 -26.51 -39.83
CA SER A 499 -50.71 -26.38 -40.65
C SER A 499 -51.50 -27.69 -40.63
N LYS A 500 -52.73 -27.67 -40.12
CA LYS A 500 -53.70 -28.76 -40.26
C LYS A 500 -53.94 -29.03 -41.75
N ARG A 501 -53.47 -30.17 -42.25
CA ARG A 501 -53.88 -30.69 -43.55
C ARG A 501 -54.96 -31.74 -43.33
N ARG A 502 -56.19 -31.35 -43.66
CA ARG A 502 -57.39 -32.18 -43.73
C ARG A 502 -57.20 -33.13 -44.92
N MET A 503 -57.26 -34.44 -44.71
CA MET A 503 -57.44 -35.40 -45.80
C MET A 503 -58.59 -36.34 -45.44
N SER A 504 -59.60 -36.32 -46.30
CA SER A 504 -60.68 -37.28 -46.32
C SER A 504 -60.34 -38.44 -47.27
N SER A 505 -61.06 -39.53 -47.03
CA SER A 505 -61.57 -40.52 -47.99
C SER A 505 -60.84 -41.87 -48.13
N LYS A 506 -61.63 -42.88 -47.73
CA LYS A 506 -61.88 -44.22 -48.33
C LYS A 506 -60.76 -45.26 -48.23
N LEU A 507 -60.93 -46.33 -47.42
CA LEU A 507 -61.64 -47.60 -47.71
C LEU A 507 -61.08 -48.31 -48.96
N ASP A 508 -60.35 -49.42 -48.80
CA ASP A 508 -60.86 -50.81 -48.86
C ASP A 508 -59.68 -51.83 -48.67
N PRO A 509 -59.79 -53.18 -48.80
CA PRO A 509 -59.83 -54.07 -47.63
C PRO A 509 -58.87 -55.29 -47.64
N SER A 510 -58.91 -56.03 -46.51
CA SER A 510 -58.93 -57.50 -46.39
C SER A 510 -57.66 -58.34 -46.11
N HIS A 511 -57.89 -59.28 -45.17
CA HIS A 511 -57.22 -60.56 -44.86
C HIS A 511 -55.80 -60.53 -44.24
N ARG A 512 -55.53 -61.10 -43.06
CA ARG A 512 -56.14 -62.21 -42.29
C ARG A 512 -56.29 -61.89 -40.81
#